data_AF-B0TTM6-F1
#
_entry.id   AF-B0TTM6-F1
#
_cell.length_a   1.000
_cell.length_b   1.000
_cell.length_c   1.000
_cell.angle_alpha   90.00
_cell.angle_beta   90.00
_cell.angle_gamma   90.00
#
_symmetry.space_group_name_H-M   'P 1'
#
loop_
_entity.id
_entity.type
_entity.pdbx_description
1 polymer ?
#
loop_
_entity_poly.entity_id
_entity_poly.type
_entity_poly.pdbx_seq_one_letter_code
_entity_poly.pdbx_strand_id
1 'polypeptide(L)'
;MARKELTEKQFMVQRFSKTALRALHILGITGAGGGILLHVPQEQWLLYWIMAMSTGSAMMLWEIVRDWRWLIQLKGVLTLVKLGLLGLFIPFAAYKPELLIAIVLLSVVVSHGPAGLRHFSIVHGRRIGGRKEVKG
;
A
#
# COMPACT_ATOMS: atom_id res chain seq x y z
N MET A 1 13.15 21.90 -7.24
CA MET A 1 14.35 21.07 -6.98
C MET A 1 14.68 20.26 -8.22
N ALA A 2 15.88 20.49 -8.75
CA ALA A 2 16.39 19.88 -9.98
C ALA A 2 16.37 18.34 -9.92
N ARG A 3 16.03 17.74 -11.07
CA ARG A 3 16.01 16.30 -11.33
C ARG A 3 17.44 15.75 -11.21
N LYS A 4 17.79 15.14 -10.07
CA LYS A 4 19.02 14.33 -9.99
C LYS A 4 18.68 12.96 -10.56
N GLU A 5 19.24 12.63 -11.73
CA GLU A 5 19.08 11.30 -12.29
C GLU A 5 19.76 10.27 -11.37
N LEU A 6 19.06 9.19 -11.06
CA LEU A 6 19.60 8.11 -10.24
C LEU A 6 20.70 7.40 -11.02
N THR A 7 21.80 7.05 -10.35
CA THR A 7 22.76 6.13 -10.95
C THR A 7 22.12 4.75 -11.12
N GLU A 8 22.65 3.93 -12.03
CA GLU A 8 22.14 2.58 -12.27
C GLU A 8 22.10 1.73 -10.98
N LYS A 9 23.18 1.80 -10.18
CA LYS A 9 23.26 1.14 -8.87
C LYS A 9 22.14 1.62 -7.93
N GLN A 10 21.92 2.93 -7.84
CA GLN A 10 20.84 3.49 -7.00
C GLN A 10 19.46 3.05 -7.48
N PHE A 11 19.24 3.00 -8.79
CA PHE A 11 17.99 2.52 -9.37
C PHE A 11 17.74 1.04 -9.02
N MET A 12 18.75 0.18 -9.16
CA MET A 12 18.66 -1.23 -8.80
C MET A 12 18.36 -1.43 -7.32
N VAL A 13 19.11 -0.75 -6.44
CA VAL A 13 18.87 -0.82 -4.99
C VAL A 13 17.44 -0.40 -4.65
N GLN A 14 16.97 0.74 -5.15
CA GLN A 14 15.60 1.19 -4.90
C GLN A 14 14.55 0.20 -5.42
N ARG A 15 14.79 -0.42 -6.57
CA ARG A 15 13.89 -1.42 -7.14
C ARG A 15 13.82 -2.66 -6.26
N PHE A 16 14.95 -3.26 -5.92
CA PHE A 16 15.00 -4.46 -5.08
C PHE A 16 14.45 -4.20 -3.69
N SER A 17 14.77 -3.06 -3.07
CA SER A 17 14.21 -2.70 -1.76
C SER A 17 12.68 -2.61 -1.81
N LYS A 18 12.11 -2.00 -2.86
CA LYS A 18 10.65 -1.93 -3.02
C LYS A 18 10.02 -3.29 -3.26
N THR A 19 10.62 -4.12 -4.10
CA THR A 19 10.13 -5.49 -4.35
C THR A 19 10.18 -6.32 -3.07
N ALA A 20 11.26 -6.24 -2.29
CA ALA A 20 11.39 -6.94 -1.00
C ALA A 20 10.35 -6.47 0.02
N LEU A 21 10.15 -5.15 0.18
CA LEU A 21 9.10 -4.61 1.04
C LEU A 21 7.71 -5.11 0.63
N ARG A 22 7.43 -5.16 -0.68
CA ARG A 22 6.15 -5.70 -1.17
C ARG A 22 6.01 -7.19 -0.89
N ALA A 23 7.06 -7.98 -1.08
CA ALA A 23 7.03 -9.42 -0.82
C ALA A 23 6.74 -9.70 0.67
N LEU A 24 7.45 -9.01 1.56
CA LEU A 24 7.22 -9.10 3.01
C LEU A 24 5.82 -8.61 3.39
N HIS A 25 5.33 -7.53 2.76
CA HIS A 25 3.99 -7.03 2.99
C HIS A 25 2.91 -8.05 2.60
N ILE A 26 3.05 -8.70 1.45
CA ILE A 26 2.13 -9.75 1.01
C ILE A 26 2.18 -10.94 1.96
N LEU A 27 3.38 -11.37 2.39
CA LEU A 27 3.52 -12.43 3.39
C LEU A 27 2.79 -12.07 4.70
N GLY A 28 2.99 -10.84 5.19
CA GLY A 28 2.31 -10.34 6.38
C GLY A 28 0.79 -10.30 6.22
N ILE A 29 0.28 -9.79 5.09
CA ILE A 29 -1.17 -9.76 4.81
C ILE A 29 -1.73 -11.18 4.75
N THR A 30 -1.07 -12.11 4.08
CA THR A 30 -1.55 -13.49 3.96
C THR A 30 -1.62 -14.18 5.32
N GLY A 31 -0.58 -14.05 6.15
CA GLY A 31 -0.56 -14.66 7.48
C GLY A 31 -1.57 -14.03 8.44
N ALA A 32 -1.60 -12.70 8.54
CA ALA A 32 -2.56 -12.00 9.39
C ALA A 32 -4.00 -12.16 8.90
N GLY A 33 -4.19 -12.13 7.58
CA GLY A 33 -5.48 -12.30 6.95
C GLY A 33 -6.05 -13.70 7.14
N GLY A 34 -5.22 -14.74 7.04
CA GLY A 34 -5.61 -16.10 7.40
C GLY A 34 -6.06 -16.19 8.86
N GLY A 35 -5.31 -15.56 9.78
CA GLY A 35 -5.67 -15.50 11.18
C GLY A 35 -7.02 -14.82 11.45
N ILE A 36 -7.29 -13.70 10.78
CA ILE A 36 -8.56 -12.96 10.89
C ILE A 36 -9.73 -13.75 10.31
N LEU A 37 -9.59 -14.30 9.10
CA LEU A 37 -10.67 -15.00 8.39
C LEU A 37 -11.05 -16.32 9.08
N LEU A 38 -10.07 -17.03 9.61
CA LEU A 38 -10.25 -18.33 10.25
C LEU A 38 -10.45 -18.21 11.78
N HIS A 39 -10.59 -16.99 12.30
CA HIS A 39 -10.79 -16.73 13.73
C HIS A 39 -9.70 -17.36 14.63
N VAL A 40 -8.46 -17.37 14.15
CA VAL A 40 -7.31 -17.87 14.90
C VAL A 40 -6.95 -16.86 16.01
N PRO A 41 -6.54 -17.33 17.21
CA PRO A 41 -6.08 -16.46 18.28
C PRO A 41 -5.00 -15.48 17.84
N GLN A 42 -5.10 -14.22 18.31
CA GLN A 42 -4.31 -13.10 17.83
C GLN A 42 -2.80 -13.32 17.96
N GLU A 43 -2.37 -13.97 19.04
CA GLU A 43 -0.97 -14.28 19.31
C GLU A 43 -0.31 -15.11 18.21
N GLN A 44 -1.06 -15.93 17.48
CA GLN A 44 -0.52 -16.80 16.43
C GLN A 44 -0.22 -16.04 15.13
N TRP A 45 -0.83 -14.87 14.93
CA TRP A 45 -0.66 -14.08 13.71
C TRP A 45 -0.16 -12.65 13.94
N LEU A 46 0.12 -12.27 15.19
CA LEU A 46 0.61 -10.94 15.56
C LEU A 46 1.89 -10.55 14.80
N LEU A 47 2.82 -11.49 14.61
CA LEU A 47 4.06 -11.23 13.86
C LEU A 47 3.77 -10.85 12.40
N TYR A 48 2.84 -11.56 11.75
CA TYR A 48 2.42 -11.25 10.38
C TYR A 48 1.72 -9.90 10.30
N TRP A 49 0.94 -9.53 11.31
CA TRP A 49 0.32 -8.21 11.41
C TRP A 49 1.37 -7.10 11.52
N ILE A 50 2.34 -7.25 12.43
CA ILE A 50 3.45 -6.29 12.57
C ILE A 50 4.24 -6.17 11.26
N MET A 51 4.50 -7.29 10.59
CA MET A 51 5.16 -7.30 9.28
C MET A 51 4.34 -6.55 8.24
N ALA A 52 3.04 -6.82 8.12
CA ALA A 52 2.15 -6.14 7.18
C ALA A 52 2.11 -4.62 7.44
N MET A 53 1.94 -4.22 8.70
CA MET A 53 1.83 -2.82 9.10
C MET A 53 3.13 -2.05 8.89
N SER A 54 4.27 -2.61 9.30
CA SER A 54 5.57 -1.96 9.17
C SER A 54 5.98 -1.78 7.70
N THR A 55 5.88 -2.84 6.90
CA THR A 55 6.25 -2.80 5.47
C THR A 55 5.29 -1.96 4.64
N GLY A 56 3.98 -2.03 4.91
CA GLY A 56 2.97 -1.20 4.26
C GLY A 56 3.18 0.29 4.53
N SER A 57 3.44 0.63 5.80
CA SER A 57 3.73 2.00 6.22
C SER A 57 5.03 2.52 5.59
N ALA A 58 6.09 1.69 5.56
CA ALA A 58 7.35 2.05 4.91
C ALA A 58 7.17 2.33 3.41
N MET A 59 6.40 1.50 2.69
CA MET A 59 6.10 1.73 1.27
C MET A 59 5.27 3.00 1.05
N MET A 60 4.27 3.27 1.90
CA MET A 60 3.48 4.49 1.84
C MET A 60 4.35 5.73 2.06
N LEU A 61 5.16 5.74 3.13
CA LEU A 61 6.05 6.84 3.45
C LEU A 61 7.05 7.09 2.32
N TRP A 62 7.60 6.03 1.72
CA TRP A 62 8.47 6.13 0.55
C TRP A 62 7.79 6.91 -0.58
N GLU A 63 6.55 6.55 -0.93
CA GLU A 63 5.82 7.23 -2.00
C GLU A 63 5.54 8.70 -1.69
N ILE A 64 5.13 9.02 -0.45
CA ILE A 64 4.86 10.40 -0.01
C ILE A 64 6.13 11.26 -0.07
N VAL A 65 7.25 10.76 0.48
CA VAL A 65 8.54 11.48 0.47
C VAL A 65 9.05 11.69 -0.96
N ARG A 66 8.80 10.71 -1.85
CA ARG A 66 9.22 10.85 -3.25
C ARG A 66 8.40 11.91 -3.99
N ASP A 67 7.09 11.91 -3.83
CA ASP A 67 6.17 12.81 -4.51
C ASP A 67 4.89 13.04 -3.69
N TRP A 68 4.76 14.22 -3.07
CA TRP A 68 3.59 14.57 -2.26
C TRP A 68 2.27 14.50 -3.04
N ARG A 69 2.33 14.66 -4.38
CA ARG A 69 1.14 14.54 -5.25
C ARG A 69 0.51 13.15 -5.18
N TRP A 70 1.24 12.15 -4.69
CA TRP A 70 0.70 10.83 -4.40
C TRP A 70 -0.56 10.91 -3.53
N LEU A 71 -0.62 11.84 -2.57
CA LEU A 71 -1.77 12.04 -1.67
C LEU A 71 -3.06 12.45 -2.39
N ILE A 72 -2.95 13.09 -3.57
CA ILE A 72 -4.09 13.55 -4.37
C ILE A 72 -4.33 12.69 -5.62
N GLN A 73 -3.43 11.73 -5.89
CA GLN A 73 -3.60 10.73 -6.94
C GLN A 73 -4.49 9.61 -6.45
N LEU A 74 -5.33 9.05 -7.33
CA LEU A 74 -6.28 7.99 -7.00
C LEU A 74 -5.60 6.80 -6.29
N LYS A 75 -4.40 6.39 -6.73
CA LYS A 75 -3.66 5.30 -6.05
C LYS A 75 -3.36 5.59 -4.58
N GLY A 76 -3.03 6.85 -4.24
CA GLY A 76 -2.72 7.24 -2.88
C GLY A 76 -3.97 7.42 -2.06
N VAL A 77 -5.00 8.07 -2.62
CA VAL A 77 -6.30 8.19 -1.97
C VAL A 77 -6.90 6.81 -1.66
N LEU A 78 -6.89 5.87 -2.59
CA LEU A 78 -7.39 4.52 -2.35
C LEU A 78 -6.51 3.76 -1.32
N THR A 79 -5.24 4.10 -1.19
CA THR A 79 -4.39 3.55 -0.11
C THR A 79 -4.78 4.12 1.25
N LEU A 80 -5.08 5.42 1.32
CA LEU A 80 -5.60 6.07 2.55
C LEU A 80 -6.98 5.54 2.93
N VAL A 81 -7.86 5.28 1.96
CA VAL A 81 -9.15 4.62 2.19
C VAL A 81 -8.97 3.25 2.84
N LYS A 82 -7.99 2.44 2.42
CA LYS A 82 -7.68 1.16 3.08
C LYS A 82 -7.26 1.35 4.53
N LEU A 83 -6.46 2.37 4.83
CA LEU A 83 -6.08 2.67 6.21
C LEU A 83 -7.29 3.11 7.04
N GLY A 84 -8.22 3.85 6.45
CA GLY A 84 -9.53 4.15 7.05
C GLY A 84 -10.30 2.87 7.38
N LEU A 85 -10.44 1.96 6.41
CA LEU A 85 -11.08 0.65 6.61
C LEU A 85 -10.37 -0.19 7.69
N LEU A 86 -9.05 -0.10 7.77
CA LEU A 86 -8.28 -0.77 8.82
C LEU A 86 -8.57 -0.17 10.20
N GLY A 87 -8.71 1.16 10.29
CA GLY A 87 -9.10 1.86 11.52
C GLY A 87 -10.48 1.43 12.02
N LEU A 88 -11.37 1.00 11.11
CA LEU A 88 -12.69 0.46 11.45
C LEU A 88 -12.62 -0.88 12.21
N PHE A 89 -11.47 -1.56 12.27
CA PHE A 89 -11.30 -2.77 13.07
C PHE A 89 -11.54 -2.54 14.57
N ILE A 90 -11.42 -1.29 15.05
CA ILE A 90 -11.64 -0.91 16.44
C ILE A 90 -13.16 -0.83 16.74
N PRO A 91 -13.94 0.07 16.13
CA PRO A 91 -15.38 0.17 16.40
C PRO A 91 -16.21 -1.00 15.83
N PHE A 92 -15.72 -1.67 14.79
CA PHE A 92 -16.42 -2.77 14.10
C PHE A 92 -15.64 -4.09 14.19
N ALA A 93 -15.21 -4.44 15.41
CA ALA A 93 -14.40 -5.64 15.64
C ALA A 93 -15.06 -6.96 15.19
N ALA A 94 -16.40 -7.02 15.18
CA ALA A 94 -17.16 -8.17 14.68
C ALA A 94 -17.07 -8.34 13.16
N TYR A 95 -16.76 -7.27 12.41
CA TYR A 95 -16.72 -7.25 10.95
C TYR A 95 -15.28 -7.24 10.39
N LYS A 96 -14.29 -7.64 11.19
CA LYS A 96 -12.88 -7.71 10.74
C LYS A 96 -12.71 -8.56 9.47
N PRO A 97 -13.35 -9.74 9.32
CA PRO A 97 -13.27 -10.52 8.08
C PRO A 97 -13.75 -9.75 6.84
N GLU A 98 -14.92 -9.12 6.92
CA GLU A 98 -15.55 -8.37 5.82
C GLU A 98 -14.74 -7.14 5.46
N LEU A 99 -14.26 -6.39 6.46
CA LEU A 99 -13.39 -5.24 6.26
C LEU A 99 -12.05 -5.65 5.61
N LEU A 100 -11.47 -6.77 6.05
CA LEU A 100 -10.25 -7.32 5.44
C LEU A 100 -10.48 -7.69 3.97
N ILE A 101 -11.58 -8.37 3.65
CA ILE A 101 -11.94 -8.72 2.27
C ILE A 101 -12.06 -7.45 1.42
N ALA A 102 -12.75 -6.42 1.91
CA ALA A 102 -12.86 -5.14 1.21
C ALA A 102 -11.48 -4.48 0.97
N ILE A 103 -10.59 -4.49 1.96
CA ILE A 103 -9.22 -3.97 1.84
C ILE A 103 -8.42 -4.74 0.77
N VAL A 104 -8.54 -6.07 0.72
CA VAL A 104 -7.86 -6.92 -0.27
C VAL A 104 -8.39 -6.67 -1.68
N LEU A 105 -9.71 -6.64 -1.86
CA LEU A 105 -10.33 -6.35 -3.15
C LEU A 105 -9.93 -4.96 -3.67
N LEU A 106 -9.97 -3.96 -2.79
CA LEU A 106 -9.49 -2.61 -3.11
C LEU A 106 -8.00 -2.61 -3.48
N SER A 107 -7.20 -3.49 -2.88
CA SER A 107 -5.79 -3.64 -3.21
C SER A 107 -5.53 -4.18 -4.60
N VAL A 108 -6.35 -5.12 -5.06
CA VAL A 108 -6.29 -5.62 -6.45
C VAL A 108 -6.60 -4.49 -7.43
N VAL A 109 -7.67 -3.73 -7.20
CA VAL A 109 -8.06 -2.60 -8.06
C VAL A 109 -6.95 -1.55 -8.17
N VAL A 110 -6.30 -1.20 -7.06
CA VAL A 110 -5.19 -0.22 -7.07
C VAL A 110 -3.95 -0.77 -7.77
N SER A 111 -3.64 -2.05 -7.57
CA SER A 111 -2.38 -2.64 -8.03
C SER A 111 -2.41 -3.00 -9.52
N HIS A 112 -3.53 -3.56 -9.98
CA HIS A 112 -3.75 -3.99 -11.36
C HIS A 112 -4.56 -3.00 -12.19
N GLY A 113 -5.06 -1.92 -11.58
CA GLY A 113 -5.79 -0.87 -12.28
C GLY A 113 -4.96 -0.21 -13.39
N PRO A 114 -5.59 0.21 -14.51
CA PRO A 114 -4.97 0.95 -15.59
C PRO A 114 -4.08 2.10 -15.10
N ALA A 115 -2.91 2.28 -15.72
CA ALA A 115 -1.97 3.34 -15.33
C ALA A 115 -2.61 4.74 -15.39
N GLY A 116 -3.57 4.95 -16.29
CA GLY A 116 -4.34 6.19 -16.38
C GLY A 116 -5.13 6.49 -15.10
N LEU A 117 -5.79 5.48 -14.52
CA LEU A 117 -6.56 5.62 -13.28
C LEU A 117 -5.65 5.91 -12.08
N ARG A 118 -4.53 5.19 -11.95
CA ARG A 118 -3.63 5.35 -10.80
C ARG A 118 -3.04 6.77 -10.65
N HIS A 119 -2.82 7.46 -11.77
CA HIS A 119 -2.27 8.82 -11.81
C HIS A 119 -3.33 9.90 -12.00
N PHE A 120 -4.61 9.55 -11.97
CA PHE A 120 -5.71 10.50 -11.98
C PHE A 120 -5.72 11.30 -10.68
N SER A 121 -5.75 12.62 -10.76
CA SER A 121 -5.89 13.47 -9.58
C SER A 121 -7.37 13.69 -9.28
N ILE A 122 -7.80 13.33 -8.07
CA ILE A 122 -9.19 13.53 -7.63
C ILE A 122 -9.49 15.03 -7.44
N VAL A 123 -8.49 15.81 -7.03
CA VAL A 123 -8.62 17.26 -6.82
C VAL A 123 -8.73 18.03 -8.14
N HIS A 124 -7.93 17.66 -9.15
CA HIS A 124 -7.87 18.40 -10.41
C HIS A 124 -8.76 17.82 -11.52
N GLY A 125 -9.37 16.65 -11.31
CA GLY A 125 -10.19 15.97 -12.32
C GLY A 125 -9.41 15.53 -13.57
N ARG A 126 -8.08 15.45 -13.52
CA ARG A 126 -7.22 15.10 -14.66
C ARG A 126 -6.01 14.29 -14.26
N ARG A 127 -5.40 13.60 -15.23
CA ARG A 127 -4.15 12.88 -15.03
C ARG A 127 -3.02 13.86 -14.75
N ILE A 128 -2.28 13.63 -13.67
CA ILE A 128 -1.09 14.41 -13.35
C ILE A 128 0.16 13.51 -13.43
N GLY A 129 1.17 13.99 -14.15
CA GLY A 129 2.49 13.36 -14.14
C GLY A 129 3.12 13.51 -12.76
N GLY A 130 3.47 12.38 -12.14
CA GLY A 130 4.35 12.34 -10.97
C GLY A 130 5.81 12.19 -11.38
N ARG A 131 6.73 12.30 -10.42
CA ARG A 131 8.15 11.92 -10.64
C ARG A 131 8.24 10.46 -11.13
N LYS A 132 9.12 10.18 -12.10
CA LYS A 132 9.37 8.83 -12.64
C LYS A 132 9.43 7.80 -11.51
N GLU A 133 8.51 6.86 -11.52
CA GLU A 133 8.39 5.87 -10.44
C GLU A 133 9.40 4.75 -10.67
N VAL A 134 10.21 4.43 -9.66
CA VAL A 134 10.91 3.14 -9.63
C VAL A 134 9.85 2.08 -9.34
N LYS A 135 9.45 1.37 -10.40
CA LYS A 135 8.58 0.20 -10.32
C LYS A 135 9.42 -0.97 -9.79
N GLY A 136 9.18 -1.34 -8.55
CA GLY A 136 9.50 -2.68 -8.02
C GLY A 136 8.33 -3.61 -8.15
#